data_AF-A0A069D1S5-F1
#
_entry.id   AF-A0A069D1S5-F1
#
_cell.length_a   1.000
_cell.length_b   1.000
_cell.length_c   1.000
_cell.angle_alpha   90.00
_cell.angle_beta   90.00
_cell.angle_gamma   90.00
#
_symmetry.space_group_name_H-M   'P 1'
#
loop_
_entity.id
_entity.type
_entity.pdbx_description
1 polymer ?
#
loop_
_entity_poly.entity_id
_entity_poly.type
_entity_poly.pdbx_seq_one_letter_code
_entity_poly.pdbx_strand_id
1 'polypeptide(L)'
;MRIFAMALLAFVSITVAAQKDTLKFRVSLTDKAATTYSLSKPQEFLSAKALARRARQQLSVDSTDLPVCARYVEAIRKQGVRIVVTGKWDNFVTVSCNDSSRMARISRLPFVRSVEKVWQQLTRTNKDKALKRDSITDKVVRVDSLYYGKSYRQIQMSKADKLHEAGFRGKGMTIAVIDAGFHNADRIKAMQNIHIVGVKDFVNSSCDIYAESSHGMKVLSCMGMNQPYVMVGTAPEADYWLLRSEDEYSENLVEQDYWAAAIEFADSVGVDLVNTSLGYYAFDDQSKNYEYRNLNGQYA
;
A
#
# COMPACT_ATOMS: atom_id res chain seq x y z
N MET A 1 66.41 16.53 28.40
CA MET A 1 65.29 15.58 28.19
C MET A 1 63.99 16.37 28.17
N ARG A 2 63.32 16.45 27.01
CA ARG A 2 62.02 17.13 26.85
C ARG A 2 60.92 16.08 26.92
N ILE A 3 59.96 16.25 27.83
CA ILE A 3 58.79 15.38 27.97
C ILE A 3 57.68 15.98 27.12
N PHE A 4 57.19 15.22 26.13
CA PHE A 4 55.97 15.52 25.38
C PHE A 4 54.79 14.85 26.08
N ALA A 5 53.82 15.63 26.54
CA ALA A 5 52.53 15.14 26.99
C ALA A 5 51.55 15.16 25.81
N MET A 6 51.06 13.99 25.41
CA MET A 6 50.08 13.83 24.34
C MET A 6 48.69 13.64 24.97
N ALA A 7 47.82 14.62 24.79
CA ALA A 7 46.43 14.57 25.27
C ALA A 7 45.57 13.77 24.28
N LEU A 8 44.95 12.70 24.77
CA LEU A 8 44.02 11.85 24.02
C LEU A 8 42.60 12.41 24.17
N LEU A 9 42.06 13.07 23.13
CA LEU A 9 40.64 13.44 23.08
C LEU A 9 39.81 12.22 22.65
N ALA A 10 39.02 11.67 23.58
CA ALA A 10 38.01 10.67 23.28
C ALA A 10 36.74 11.35 22.75
N PHE A 11 36.45 11.20 21.46
CA PHE A 11 35.15 11.55 20.88
C PHE A 11 34.13 10.48 21.25
N VAL A 12 33.26 10.77 22.22
CA VAL A 12 32.07 9.95 22.50
C VAL A 12 31.00 10.31 21.47
N SER A 13 30.83 9.47 20.46
CA SER A 13 29.71 9.56 19.53
C SER A 13 28.43 9.14 20.25
N ILE A 14 27.65 10.11 20.73
CA ILE A 14 26.29 9.87 21.22
C ILE A 14 25.42 9.59 19.99
N THR A 15 25.14 8.31 19.72
CA THR A 15 24.08 7.93 18.78
C THR A 15 22.75 8.26 19.43
N VAL A 16 22.21 9.45 19.12
CA VAL A 16 20.83 9.78 19.47
C VAL A 16 19.93 8.84 18.68
N ALA A 17 19.26 7.91 19.36
CA ALA A 17 18.20 7.14 18.74
C ALA A 17 17.14 8.12 18.22
N ALA A 18 16.89 8.11 16.91
CA ALA A 18 15.87 8.97 16.31
C ALA A 18 14.52 8.68 16.99
N GLN A 19 13.96 9.67 17.66
CA GLN A 19 12.64 9.54 18.26
C GLN A 19 11.62 9.29 17.14
N LYS A 20 10.91 8.16 17.24
CA LYS A 20 9.82 7.84 16.30
C LYS A 20 8.76 8.95 16.39
N ASP A 21 8.40 9.51 15.24
CA ASP A 21 7.32 10.50 15.19
C ASP A 21 5.99 9.85 15.61
N THR A 22 5.20 10.61 16.36
CA THR A 22 3.87 10.28 16.87
C THR A 22 2.77 11.01 16.12
N LEU A 23 3.10 11.82 15.11
CA LEU A 23 2.16 12.58 14.28
C LEU A 23 2.47 12.46 12.78
N LYS A 24 1.42 12.37 11.96
CA LYS A 24 1.52 12.55 10.50
C LYS A 24 0.50 13.57 10.01
N PHE A 25 0.89 14.28 8.95
CA PHE A 25 0.10 15.33 8.34
C PHE A 25 0.00 15.11 6.82
N ARG A 26 -1.19 15.32 6.26
CA ARG A 26 -1.44 15.39 4.83
C ARG A 26 -1.26 16.83 4.39
N VAL A 27 -0.34 17.07 3.46
CA VAL A 27 -0.09 18.38 2.85
C VAL A 27 -0.69 18.36 1.45
N SER A 28 -1.85 18.99 1.27
CA SER A 28 -2.50 19.08 -0.04
C SER A 28 -1.87 20.21 -0.85
N LEU A 29 -1.62 19.94 -2.13
CA LEU A 29 -0.93 20.86 -3.02
C LEU A 29 -1.93 21.58 -3.94
N THR A 30 -1.52 22.73 -4.43
CA THR A 30 -2.35 23.58 -5.30
C THR A 30 -2.41 23.05 -6.73
N ASP A 31 -1.26 22.62 -7.27
CA ASP A 31 -1.10 22.21 -8.66
C ASP A 31 0.07 21.22 -8.85
N LYS A 32 0.33 20.83 -10.10
CA LYS A 32 1.53 20.11 -10.55
C LYS A 32 2.36 20.93 -11.55
N ALA A 33 2.19 22.24 -11.59
CA ALA A 33 2.71 23.12 -12.65
C ALA A 33 4.25 23.10 -12.75
N ALA A 34 4.95 22.92 -11.64
CA ALA A 34 6.41 22.80 -11.63
C ALA A 34 6.95 21.39 -11.94
N THR A 35 6.10 20.49 -12.45
CA THR A 35 6.52 19.13 -12.84
C THR A 35 7.49 19.15 -14.02
N THR A 36 8.42 18.20 -14.02
CA THR A 36 9.34 17.95 -15.16
C THR A 36 8.81 16.89 -16.12
N TYR A 37 7.74 16.18 -15.74
CA TYR A 37 7.09 15.17 -16.57
C TYR A 37 6.23 15.82 -17.66
N SER A 38 6.01 15.10 -18.76
CA SER A 38 5.18 15.56 -19.87
C SER A 38 4.15 14.51 -20.27
N LEU A 39 2.91 14.95 -20.54
CA LEU A 39 1.86 14.10 -21.12
C LEU A 39 2.23 13.54 -22.50
N SER A 40 3.17 14.17 -23.20
CA SER A 40 3.71 13.66 -24.47
C SER A 40 4.67 12.48 -24.28
N LYS A 41 5.12 12.21 -23.04
CA LYS A 41 6.05 11.13 -22.69
C LYS A 41 5.51 10.31 -21.52
N PRO A 42 4.31 9.70 -21.65
CA PRO A 42 3.67 9.01 -20.53
C PRO A 42 4.44 7.77 -20.06
N GLN A 43 5.33 7.21 -20.89
CA GLN A 43 6.23 6.11 -20.53
C GLN A 43 7.21 6.45 -19.40
N GLU A 44 7.40 7.73 -19.06
CA GLU A 44 8.26 8.13 -17.94
C GLU A 44 7.59 7.89 -16.57
N PHE A 45 6.26 7.73 -16.53
CA PHE A 45 5.49 7.56 -15.29
C PHE A 45 4.40 6.49 -15.35
N LEU A 46 4.13 5.92 -16.52
CA LEU A 46 3.25 4.76 -16.71
C LEU A 46 4.03 3.61 -17.36
N SER A 47 3.79 2.39 -16.87
CA SER A 47 4.37 1.18 -17.47
C SER A 47 3.82 0.93 -18.88
N ALA A 48 4.56 0.17 -19.69
CA ALA A 48 4.07 -0.28 -20.99
C ALA A 48 2.73 -1.03 -20.89
N LYS A 49 2.54 -1.84 -19.83
CA LYS A 49 1.28 -2.54 -19.58
C LYS A 49 0.13 -1.56 -19.31
N ALA A 50 0.36 -0.51 -18.51
CA ALA A 50 -0.64 0.52 -18.24
C ALA A 50 -1.06 1.29 -19.49
N LEU A 51 -0.11 1.62 -20.36
CA LEU A 51 -0.38 2.27 -21.65
C LEU A 51 -1.16 1.36 -22.60
N ALA A 52 -0.78 0.09 -22.70
CA ALA A 52 -1.49 -0.88 -23.52
C ALA A 52 -2.93 -1.11 -23.01
N ARG A 53 -3.13 -1.21 -21.68
CA ARG A 53 -4.45 -1.35 -21.06
C ARG A 53 -5.34 -0.16 -21.39
N ARG A 54 -4.83 1.06 -21.21
CA ARG A 54 -5.52 2.32 -21.56
C ARG A 54 -5.92 2.36 -23.04
N ALA A 55 -5.02 1.98 -23.95
CA ALA A 55 -5.32 1.91 -25.38
C ALA A 55 -6.46 0.92 -25.71
N ARG A 56 -6.48 -0.27 -25.08
CA ARG A 56 -7.58 -1.24 -25.23
C ARG A 56 -8.91 -0.69 -24.71
N GLN A 57 -8.88 0.11 -23.65
CA GLN A 57 -10.06 0.71 -23.01
C GLN A 57 -10.45 2.07 -23.61
N GLN A 58 -9.70 2.56 -24.60
CA GLN A 58 -9.89 3.89 -25.20
C GLN A 58 -9.79 5.04 -24.17
N LEU A 59 -8.92 4.90 -23.18
CA LEU A 59 -8.66 5.91 -22.15
C LEU A 59 -7.44 6.74 -22.52
N SER A 60 -7.59 8.07 -22.54
CA SER A 60 -6.48 9.00 -22.72
C SER A 60 -5.66 9.17 -21.44
N VAL A 61 -4.37 9.43 -21.59
CA VAL A 61 -3.53 9.92 -20.48
C VAL A 61 -3.81 11.41 -20.28
N ASP A 62 -3.99 11.83 -19.03
CA ASP A 62 -4.27 13.23 -18.70
C ASP A 62 -3.46 13.75 -17.50
N SER A 63 -3.73 14.99 -17.07
CA SER A 63 -3.00 15.66 -15.98
C SER A 63 -3.08 14.95 -14.62
N THR A 64 -4.08 14.10 -14.40
CA THR A 64 -4.20 13.31 -13.17
C THR A 64 -3.11 12.23 -13.10
N ASP A 65 -2.66 11.71 -14.24
CA ASP A 65 -1.61 10.69 -14.32
C ASP A 65 -0.21 11.22 -13.99
N LEU A 66 0.01 12.54 -14.09
CA LEU A 66 1.30 13.16 -13.78
C LEU A 66 1.68 12.90 -12.31
N PRO A 67 2.91 12.48 -12.01
CA PRO A 67 3.37 12.37 -10.63
C PRO A 67 3.31 13.70 -9.87
N VAL A 68 3.27 13.63 -8.54
CA VAL A 68 3.42 14.81 -7.67
C VAL A 68 4.75 15.50 -7.98
N CYS A 69 4.73 16.84 -8.04
CA CYS A 69 5.91 17.61 -8.40
C CYS A 69 7.10 17.34 -7.46
N ALA A 70 8.18 16.76 -7.99
CA ALA A 70 9.37 16.43 -7.22
C ALA A 70 10.02 17.65 -6.55
N ARG A 71 9.93 18.85 -7.16
CA ARG A 71 10.42 20.10 -6.57
C ARG A 71 9.63 20.49 -5.33
N TYR A 72 8.31 20.29 -5.33
CA TYR A 72 7.47 20.56 -4.16
C TYR A 72 7.77 19.58 -3.03
N VAL A 73 7.86 18.28 -3.35
CA VAL A 73 8.23 17.24 -2.39
C VAL A 73 9.58 17.53 -1.74
N GLU A 74 10.57 17.94 -2.53
CA GLU A 74 11.91 18.29 -2.03
C GLU A 74 11.90 19.56 -1.17
N ALA A 75 11.15 20.58 -1.56
CA ALA A 75 11.01 21.80 -0.77
C ALA A 75 10.32 21.52 0.59
N ILE A 76 9.36 20.61 0.64
CA ILE A 76 8.75 20.12 1.88
C ILE A 76 9.78 19.34 2.71
N ARG A 77 10.51 18.39 2.11
CA ARG A 77 11.56 17.60 2.78
C ARG A 77 12.62 18.50 3.44
N LYS A 78 13.04 19.58 2.77
CA LYS A 78 13.99 20.57 3.30
C LYS A 78 13.51 21.31 4.55
N GLN A 79 12.22 21.26 4.88
CA GLN A 79 11.71 21.75 6.18
C GLN A 79 12.05 20.81 7.35
N GLY A 80 12.77 19.72 7.09
CA GLY A 80 13.22 18.75 8.09
C GLY A 80 12.18 17.67 8.41
N VAL A 81 11.18 17.46 7.55
CA VAL A 81 10.13 16.46 7.77
C VAL A 81 10.40 15.20 6.97
N ARG A 82 9.94 14.05 7.45
CA ARG A 82 10.05 12.78 6.73
C ARG A 82 8.86 12.61 5.80
N ILE A 83 9.12 12.40 4.51
CA ILE A 83 8.06 12.06 3.55
C ILE A 83 7.65 10.60 3.78
N VAL A 84 6.35 10.35 3.93
CA VAL A 84 5.78 9.01 4.14
C VAL A 84 5.28 8.46 2.82
N VAL A 85 4.36 9.18 2.17
CA VAL A 85 3.74 8.78 0.90
C VAL A 85 3.30 10.03 0.14
N THR A 86 3.06 9.87 -1.17
CA THR A 86 2.52 10.91 -2.04
C THR A 86 1.39 10.33 -2.87
N GLY A 87 0.32 11.10 -3.08
CA GLY A 87 -0.78 10.73 -3.99
C GLY A 87 -0.88 11.70 -5.17
N LYS A 88 -0.90 11.17 -6.40
CA LYS A 88 -0.96 11.95 -7.63
C LYS A 88 -2.37 12.43 -7.98
N TRP A 89 -3.43 11.69 -7.67
CA TRP A 89 -4.80 12.06 -8.06
C TRP A 89 -5.30 13.25 -7.23
N ASP A 90 -5.20 13.17 -5.91
CA ASP A 90 -5.56 14.28 -5.00
C ASP A 90 -4.40 15.25 -4.71
N ASN A 91 -3.24 14.99 -5.30
CA ASN A 91 -2.05 15.84 -5.28
C ASN A 91 -1.64 16.23 -3.84
N PHE A 92 -1.26 15.24 -3.04
CA PHE A 92 -0.84 15.43 -1.65
C PHE A 92 0.53 14.84 -1.34
N VAL A 93 1.11 15.29 -0.23
CA VAL A 93 2.31 14.72 0.39
C VAL A 93 2.02 14.46 1.86
N THR A 94 2.07 13.20 2.27
CA THR A 94 1.95 12.82 3.69
C THR A 94 3.31 12.86 4.32
N VAL A 95 3.43 13.58 5.44
CA VAL A 95 4.69 13.77 6.16
C VAL A 95 4.56 13.32 7.60
N SER A 96 5.66 12.84 8.16
CA SER A 96 5.81 12.42 9.54
C SER A 96 6.66 13.46 10.27
N CYS A 97 6.13 14.02 11.35
CA CYS A 97 6.81 15.06 12.12
C CYS A 97 6.10 15.39 13.44
N ASN A 98 6.82 15.44 14.55
CA ASN A 98 6.27 15.88 15.85
C ASN A 98 6.24 17.40 16.09
N ASP A 99 6.95 18.18 15.29
CA ASP A 99 7.15 19.62 15.50
C ASP A 99 6.11 20.43 14.72
N SER A 100 5.11 20.95 15.43
CA SER A 100 4.03 21.77 14.85
C SER A 100 4.55 23.08 14.22
N SER A 101 5.71 23.59 14.63
CA SER A 101 6.31 24.78 14.01
C SER A 101 6.76 24.52 12.56
N ARG A 102 7.11 23.26 12.22
CA ARG A 102 7.42 22.85 10.84
C ARG A 102 6.17 22.88 9.97
N MET A 103 5.02 22.45 10.50
CA MET A 103 3.76 22.52 9.77
C MET A 103 3.37 23.97 9.45
N ALA A 104 3.60 24.91 10.38
CA ALA A 104 3.39 26.34 10.13
C ALA A 104 4.35 26.95 9.09
N ARG A 105 5.52 26.34 8.84
CA ARG A 105 6.40 26.74 7.73
C ARG A 105 5.94 26.13 6.42
N ILE A 106 5.58 24.85 6.42
CA ILE A 106 5.07 24.14 5.24
C ILE A 106 3.78 24.77 4.73
N SER A 107 2.85 25.15 5.61
CA SER A 107 1.59 25.79 5.22
C SER A 107 1.75 27.15 4.54
N ARG A 108 2.92 27.79 4.69
CA ARG A 108 3.26 29.08 4.04
C ARG A 108 4.00 28.91 2.71
N LEU A 109 4.31 27.68 2.29
CA LEU A 109 4.90 27.44 0.98
C LEU A 109 3.86 27.78 -0.11
N PRO A 110 4.27 28.46 -1.21
CA PRO A 110 3.32 29.03 -2.17
C PRO A 110 2.48 27.99 -2.92
N PHE A 111 2.94 26.74 -2.97
CA PHE A 111 2.26 25.63 -3.63
C PHE A 111 1.44 24.75 -2.68
N VAL A 112 1.39 25.07 -1.37
CA VAL A 112 0.62 24.32 -0.37
C VAL A 112 -0.76 24.93 -0.22
N ARG A 113 -1.79 24.09 -0.38
CA ARG A 113 -3.20 24.46 -0.26
C ARG A 113 -3.68 24.34 1.18
N SER A 114 -3.36 23.23 1.84
CA SER A 114 -3.78 22.95 3.21
C SER A 114 -2.83 21.94 3.87
N VAL A 115 -2.87 21.91 5.20
CA VAL A 115 -2.18 20.91 6.02
C VAL A 115 -3.18 20.37 7.03
N GLU A 116 -3.40 19.06 7.02
CA GLU A 116 -4.31 18.36 7.93
C GLU A 116 -3.56 17.32 8.75
N LYS A 117 -3.85 17.24 10.05
CA LYS A 117 -3.38 16.12 10.89
C LYS A 117 -4.23 14.88 10.57
N VAL A 118 -3.60 13.85 10.04
CA VAL A 118 -4.29 12.62 9.56
C VAL A 118 -3.91 11.37 10.37
N TRP A 119 -2.92 11.47 11.24
CA TRP A 119 -2.54 10.38 12.14
C TRP A 119 -1.99 10.92 13.45
N GLN A 120 -2.33 10.27 14.54
CA GLN A 120 -1.73 10.49 15.83
C GLN A 120 -1.60 9.17 16.60
N GLN A 121 -0.43 8.92 17.17
CA GLN A 121 -0.27 7.79 18.08
C GLN A 121 -1.00 8.09 19.40
N LEU A 122 -2.22 7.57 19.56
CA LEU A 122 -3.04 7.76 20.77
C LEU A 122 -2.64 6.83 21.92
N THR A 123 -2.12 5.62 21.63
CA THR A 123 -1.66 4.66 22.65
C THR A 123 -0.27 4.11 22.34
N ARG A 124 0.63 4.16 23.32
CA ARG A 124 1.91 3.42 23.34
C ARG A 124 1.66 1.98 23.80
N THR A 125 0.81 1.24 23.12
CA THR A 125 0.85 -0.22 23.28
C THR A 125 2.17 -0.73 22.68
N ASN A 126 2.68 -1.87 23.13
CA ASN A 126 3.92 -2.53 22.67
C ASN A 126 3.83 -2.98 21.18
N LYS A 127 3.49 -2.05 20.29
CA LYS A 127 3.31 -2.16 18.84
C LYS A 127 4.64 -2.21 18.09
N ASP A 128 5.77 -2.08 18.80
CA ASP A 128 7.11 -2.17 18.24
C ASP A 128 7.70 -3.61 18.31
N LYS A 129 6.90 -4.63 18.67
CA LYS A 129 7.33 -6.00 18.43
C LYS A 129 7.34 -6.22 16.93
N ALA A 130 8.53 -6.39 16.35
CA ALA A 130 8.67 -6.89 15.00
C ALA A 130 7.79 -8.13 14.85
N LEU A 131 6.80 -8.04 13.97
CA LEU A 131 5.95 -9.17 13.68
C LEU A 131 6.84 -10.30 13.19
N LYS A 132 6.66 -11.47 13.80
CA LYS A 132 7.39 -12.67 13.41
C LYS A 132 6.48 -13.51 12.55
N ARG A 133 7.03 -13.97 11.42
CA ARG A 133 6.41 -15.01 10.62
C ARG A 133 6.28 -16.29 11.43
N ASP A 134 5.17 -17.00 11.25
CA ASP A 134 4.95 -18.29 11.91
C ASP A 134 5.80 -19.40 11.29
N SER A 135 6.09 -20.43 12.08
CA SER A 135 6.56 -21.71 11.55
C SER A 135 5.39 -22.45 10.90
N ILE A 136 5.55 -22.85 9.64
CA ILE A 136 4.48 -23.47 8.85
C ILE A 136 4.65 -24.99 8.86
N THR A 137 3.53 -25.71 8.96
CA THR A 137 3.49 -27.15 8.68
C THR A 137 2.77 -27.40 7.37
N ASP A 138 3.33 -28.26 6.51
CA ASP A 138 2.77 -28.58 5.18
C ASP A 138 1.54 -29.52 5.23
N LYS A 139 0.80 -29.54 6.35
CA LYS A 139 -0.39 -30.38 6.48
C LYS A 139 -1.55 -29.75 5.73
N VAL A 140 -1.95 -30.41 4.64
CA VAL A 140 -3.09 -30.00 3.84
C VAL A 140 -4.27 -30.94 4.07
N VAL A 141 -5.45 -30.38 4.28
CA VAL A 141 -6.70 -31.16 4.37
C VAL A 141 -7.30 -31.27 2.98
N ARG A 142 -7.31 -32.49 2.43
CA ARG A 142 -7.91 -32.80 1.14
C ARG A 142 -9.39 -33.14 1.29
N VAL A 143 -10.17 -32.84 0.26
CA VAL A 143 -11.56 -33.23 0.09
C VAL A 143 -11.65 -33.95 -1.24
N ASP A 144 -11.26 -35.22 -1.26
CA ASP A 144 -10.94 -35.96 -2.49
C ASP A 144 -12.13 -36.11 -3.46
N SER A 145 -13.38 -35.93 -3.00
CA SER A 145 -14.58 -35.97 -3.85
C SER A 145 -14.90 -34.65 -4.57
N LEU A 146 -14.20 -33.54 -4.28
CA LEU A 146 -14.47 -32.22 -4.85
C LEU A 146 -13.21 -31.61 -5.46
N TYR A 147 -13.18 -31.43 -6.79
CA TYR A 147 -12.04 -30.80 -7.48
C TYR A 147 -11.67 -29.43 -6.88
N TYR A 148 -12.67 -28.61 -6.57
CA TYR A 148 -12.49 -27.29 -5.94
C TYR A 148 -12.18 -27.36 -4.43
N GLY A 149 -12.21 -28.54 -3.82
CA GLY A 149 -11.96 -28.72 -2.40
C GLY A 149 -12.80 -27.80 -1.52
N LYS A 150 -12.15 -27.07 -0.60
CA LYS A 150 -12.81 -26.17 0.37
C LYS A 150 -13.55 -24.98 -0.27
N SER A 151 -13.19 -24.57 -1.49
CA SER A 151 -13.84 -23.45 -2.19
C SER A 151 -15.04 -23.86 -3.04
N TYR A 152 -15.40 -25.15 -3.07
CA TYR A 152 -16.45 -25.68 -3.95
C TYR A 152 -17.76 -24.88 -3.92
N ARG A 153 -18.29 -24.58 -2.72
CA ARG A 153 -19.58 -23.87 -2.60
C ARG A 153 -19.50 -22.45 -3.19
N GLN A 154 -18.41 -21.73 -2.94
CA GLN A 154 -18.21 -20.36 -3.42
C GLN A 154 -18.02 -20.32 -4.94
N ILE A 155 -17.29 -21.29 -5.50
CA ILE A 155 -17.10 -21.43 -6.94
C ILE A 155 -18.43 -21.75 -7.64
N GLN A 156 -19.21 -22.70 -7.09
CA GLN A 156 -20.53 -23.05 -7.62
C GLN A 156 -21.51 -21.87 -7.56
N MET A 157 -21.58 -21.17 -6.44
CA MET A 157 -22.49 -20.03 -6.24
C MET A 157 -22.20 -18.89 -7.24
N SER A 158 -20.94 -18.64 -7.54
CA SER A 158 -20.50 -17.63 -8.51
C SER A 158 -20.50 -18.12 -9.96
N LYS A 159 -20.79 -19.41 -10.20
CA LYS A 159 -20.67 -20.08 -11.51
C LYS A 159 -19.26 -19.98 -12.11
N ALA A 160 -18.23 -19.83 -11.28
CA ALA A 160 -16.84 -19.77 -11.72
C ALA A 160 -16.35 -21.11 -12.27
N ASP A 161 -16.97 -22.22 -11.88
CA ASP A 161 -16.76 -23.55 -12.47
C ASP A 161 -17.02 -23.55 -13.98
N LYS A 162 -18.12 -22.91 -14.42
CA LYS A 162 -18.45 -22.80 -15.85
C LYS A 162 -17.45 -21.94 -16.62
N LEU A 163 -16.94 -20.88 -15.98
CA LEU A 163 -15.88 -20.05 -16.57
C LEU A 163 -14.59 -20.84 -16.73
N HIS A 164 -14.23 -21.63 -15.71
CA HIS A 164 -13.07 -22.51 -15.78
C HIS A 164 -13.20 -23.60 -16.85
N GLU A 165 -14.37 -24.22 -17.00
CA GLU A 165 -14.67 -25.19 -18.07
C GLU A 165 -14.51 -24.57 -19.46
N ALA A 166 -14.88 -23.29 -19.61
CA ALA A 166 -14.66 -22.52 -20.83
C ALA A 166 -13.23 -21.97 -21.00
N GLY A 167 -12.32 -22.27 -20.07
CA GLY A 167 -10.91 -21.84 -20.12
C GLY A 167 -10.63 -20.44 -19.55
N PHE A 168 -11.62 -19.76 -18.98
CA PHE A 168 -11.46 -18.44 -18.37
C PHE A 168 -11.05 -18.58 -16.90
N ARG A 169 -9.74 -18.63 -16.66
CA ARG A 169 -9.12 -18.88 -15.34
C ARG A 169 -8.21 -17.76 -14.84
N GLY A 170 -8.29 -16.58 -15.48
CA GLY A 170 -7.48 -15.40 -15.16
C GLY A 170 -6.19 -15.24 -15.97
N LYS A 171 -5.88 -16.17 -16.88
CA LYS A 171 -4.68 -16.09 -17.73
C LYS A 171 -4.59 -14.76 -18.47
N GLY A 172 -3.44 -14.09 -18.34
CA GLY A 172 -3.16 -12.79 -18.97
C GLY A 172 -3.70 -11.58 -18.20
N MET A 173 -4.48 -11.80 -17.14
CA MET A 173 -4.94 -10.75 -16.24
C MET A 173 -3.92 -10.52 -15.12
N THR A 174 -3.70 -9.26 -14.76
CA THR A 174 -3.00 -8.91 -13.52
C THR A 174 -3.97 -8.32 -12.52
N ILE A 175 -3.97 -8.84 -11.30
CA ILE A 175 -4.85 -8.44 -10.20
C ILE A 175 -4.00 -7.81 -9.09
N ALA A 176 -4.35 -6.62 -8.60
CA ALA A 176 -3.78 -6.10 -7.36
C ALA A 176 -4.70 -6.44 -6.19
N VAL A 177 -4.11 -7.00 -5.13
CA VAL A 177 -4.77 -7.17 -3.83
C VAL A 177 -4.25 -6.07 -2.91
N ILE A 178 -5.15 -5.16 -2.51
CA ILE A 178 -4.86 -4.07 -1.57
C ILE A 178 -5.46 -4.46 -0.22
N ASP A 179 -4.62 -4.67 0.79
CA ASP A 179 -5.05 -5.25 2.08
C ASP A 179 -4.10 -4.87 3.25
N ALA A 180 -4.27 -5.51 4.40
CA ALA A 180 -3.50 -5.27 5.63
C ALA A 180 -2.18 -6.05 5.74
N GLY A 181 -1.99 -7.05 4.89
CA GLY A 181 -0.81 -7.91 4.93
C GLY A 181 -1.03 -9.23 4.22
N PHE A 182 0.06 -9.98 4.04
CA PHE A 182 0.04 -11.25 3.32
C PHE A 182 0.78 -12.34 4.09
N HIS A 183 0.45 -12.48 5.39
CA HIS A 183 1.17 -13.36 6.32
C HIS A 183 1.54 -14.71 5.71
N ASN A 184 2.84 -15.01 5.64
CA ASN A 184 3.39 -16.28 5.17
C ASN A 184 3.00 -16.72 3.73
N ALA A 185 2.35 -15.88 2.93
CA ALA A 185 1.87 -16.26 1.60
C ALA A 185 3.00 -16.75 0.65
N ASP A 186 4.23 -16.27 0.84
CA ASP A 186 5.42 -16.69 0.09
C ASP A 186 6.01 -18.04 0.54
N ARG A 187 5.61 -18.55 1.71
CA ARG A 187 6.15 -19.77 2.31
C ARG A 187 5.13 -20.91 2.37
N ILE A 188 3.83 -20.62 2.32
CA ILE A 188 2.79 -21.65 2.34
C ILE A 188 2.88 -22.48 1.05
N LYS A 189 3.25 -23.77 1.18
CA LYS A 189 3.44 -24.68 0.04
C LYS A 189 2.22 -24.75 -0.88
N ALA A 190 1.02 -24.74 -0.32
CA ALA A 190 -0.23 -24.77 -1.07
C ALA A 190 -0.44 -23.52 -1.96
N MET A 191 0.20 -22.39 -1.63
CA MET A 191 0.10 -21.12 -2.35
C MET A 191 1.25 -20.90 -3.35
N GLN A 192 2.20 -21.85 -3.47
CA GLN A 192 3.36 -21.70 -4.37
C GLN A 192 2.97 -21.61 -5.86
N ASN A 193 1.75 -22.01 -6.22
CA ASN A 193 1.24 -21.86 -7.57
C ASN A 193 0.91 -20.40 -7.93
N ILE A 194 0.80 -19.49 -6.95
CA ILE A 194 0.33 -18.12 -7.17
C ILE A 194 1.47 -17.29 -7.76
N HIS A 195 1.22 -16.72 -8.93
CA HIS A 195 2.21 -15.90 -9.63
C HIS A 195 2.22 -14.47 -9.05
N ILE A 196 3.09 -14.22 -8.09
CA ILE A 196 3.28 -12.89 -7.49
C ILE A 196 4.31 -12.11 -8.34
N VAL A 197 3.86 -11.05 -9.01
CA VAL A 197 4.73 -10.20 -9.86
C VAL A 197 5.41 -9.08 -9.08
N GLY A 198 4.93 -8.80 -7.87
CA GLY A 198 5.60 -7.88 -6.95
C GLY A 198 4.79 -7.59 -5.70
N VAL A 199 5.47 -6.98 -4.73
CA VAL A 199 4.88 -6.55 -3.46
C VAL A 199 5.28 -5.12 -3.13
N LYS A 200 4.43 -4.38 -2.43
CA LYS A 200 4.76 -3.02 -1.97
C LYS A 200 3.98 -2.66 -0.71
N ASP A 201 4.69 -2.15 0.29
CA ASP A 201 4.11 -1.65 1.55
C ASP A 201 4.05 -0.12 1.52
N PHE A 202 2.85 0.45 1.63
CA PHE A 202 2.60 1.90 1.67
C PHE A 202 2.49 2.44 3.10
N VAL A 203 2.37 1.57 4.10
CA VAL A 203 2.27 1.91 5.53
C VAL A 203 3.68 2.07 6.12
N ASN A 204 4.54 1.08 5.87
CA ASN A 204 5.94 1.06 6.30
C ASN A 204 6.82 0.34 5.27
N SER A 205 7.50 1.13 4.43
CA SER A 205 8.33 0.60 3.33
C SER A 205 9.52 -0.27 3.76
N SER A 206 9.88 -0.27 5.05
CA SER A 206 10.94 -1.11 5.60
C SER A 206 10.43 -2.42 6.21
N CYS A 207 9.11 -2.64 6.27
CA CYS A 207 8.52 -3.84 6.83
C CYS A 207 8.52 -5.01 5.86
N ASP A 208 8.46 -6.20 6.45
CA ASP A 208 8.18 -7.44 5.74
C ASP A 208 6.67 -7.67 5.66
N ILE A 209 6.08 -7.40 4.50
CA ILE A 209 4.63 -7.52 4.27
C ILE A 209 4.07 -8.93 4.55
N TYR A 210 4.92 -9.96 4.51
CA TYR A 210 4.55 -11.35 4.81
C TYR A 210 4.65 -11.70 6.30
N ALA A 211 5.04 -10.75 7.15
CA ALA A 211 4.91 -10.84 8.60
C ALA A 211 3.68 -10.09 9.13
N GLU A 212 3.06 -9.24 8.30
CA GLU A 212 1.86 -8.46 8.60
C GLU A 212 0.60 -9.34 8.55
N SER A 213 -0.60 -8.74 8.67
CA SER A 213 -1.88 -9.45 8.82
C SER A 213 -2.08 -10.65 7.86
N SER A 214 -2.80 -11.66 8.34
CA SER A 214 -3.21 -12.82 7.53
C SER A 214 -4.43 -12.55 6.64
N HIS A 215 -5.07 -11.38 6.76
CA HIS A 215 -6.31 -11.07 6.04
C HIS A 215 -6.11 -11.08 4.51
N GLY A 216 -5.16 -10.31 4.00
CA GLY A 216 -4.85 -10.28 2.57
C GLY A 216 -4.34 -11.60 2.01
N MET A 217 -3.66 -12.43 2.82
CA MET A 217 -3.32 -13.81 2.44
C MET A 217 -4.58 -14.65 2.18
N LYS A 218 -5.60 -14.56 3.05
CA LYS A 218 -6.87 -15.28 2.86
C LYS A 218 -7.61 -14.76 1.63
N VAL A 219 -7.67 -13.44 1.43
CA VAL A 219 -8.26 -12.81 0.24
C VAL A 219 -7.57 -13.29 -1.04
N LEU A 220 -6.24 -13.25 -1.07
CA LEU A 220 -5.43 -13.77 -2.17
C LEU A 220 -5.76 -15.25 -2.45
N SER A 221 -5.89 -16.06 -1.40
CA SER A 221 -6.18 -17.49 -1.54
C SER A 221 -7.52 -17.77 -2.25
N CYS A 222 -8.53 -16.92 -2.04
CA CYS A 222 -9.84 -17.06 -2.69
C CYS A 222 -9.76 -16.92 -4.21
N MET A 223 -8.74 -16.22 -4.72
CA MET A 223 -8.55 -15.99 -6.15
C MET A 223 -7.44 -16.88 -6.73
N GLY A 224 -6.25 -16.88 -6.11
CA GLY A 224 -5.04 -17.43 -6.71
C GLY A 224 -4.77 -18.91 -6.45
N MET A 225 -5.37 -19.54 -5.43
CA MET A 225 -5.10 -20.95 -5.12
C MET A 225 -5.37 -21.87 -6.31
N ASN A 226 -4.47 -22.81 -6.60
CA ASN A 226 -4.66 -23.79 -7.66
C ASN A 226 -4.19 -25.18 -7.25
N GLN A 227 -4.73 -25.70 -6.15
CA GLN A 227 -4.44 -27.05 -5.68
C GLN A 227 -5.71 -27.90 -5.71
N PRO A 228 -5.88 -28.74 -6.75
CA PRO A 228 -7.03 -29.63 -6.86
C PRO A 228 -7.24 -30.48 -5.61
N TYR A 229 -8.51 -30.68 -5.25
CA TYR A 229 -8.96 -31.42 -4.07
C TYR A 229 -8.59 -30.77 -2.74
N VAL A 230 -8.02 -29.57 -2.75
CA VAL A 230 -7.67 -28.79 -1.57
C VAL A 230 -8.42 -27.47 -1.62
N MET A 231 -8.09 -26.64 -2.61
CA MET A 231 -8.72 -25.36 -2.87
C MET A 231 -8.29 -24.87 -4.26
N VAL A 232 -9.26 -24.48 -5.08
CA VAL A 232 -9.02 -23.78 -6.35
C VAL A 232 -9.80 -22.46 -6.30
N GLY A 233 -9.10 -21.35 -6.44
CA GLY A 233 -9.66 -20.00 -6.44
C GLY A 233 -10.32 -19.64 -7.78
N THR A 234 -10.82 -18.42 -7.86
CA THR A 234 -11.57 -17.91 -9.04
C THR A 234 -10.69 -17.49 -10.21
N ALA A 235 -9.42 -17.17 -9.99
CA ALA A 235 -8.47 -16.71 -11.01
C ALA A 235 -7.07 -17.34 -10.80
N PRO A 236 -6.95 -18.67 -10.81
CA PRO A 236 -5.72 -19.38 -10.47
C PRO A 236 -4.55 -19.15 -11.43
N GLU A 237 -4.81 -18.60 -12.61
CA GLU A 237 -3.81 -18.35 -13.67
C GLU A 237 -3.51 -16.86 -13.87
N ALA A 238 -4.01 -15.99 -12.98
CA ALA A 238 -3.70 -14.56 -13.00
C ALA A 238 -2.34 -14.26 -12.35
N ASP A 239 -1.77 -13.11 -12.72
CA ASP A 239 -0.63 -12.50 -12.04
C ASP A 239 -1.12 -11.60 -10.89
N TYR A 240 -0.38 -11.54 -9.79
CA TYR A 240 -0.79 -10.81 -8.58
C TYR A 240 0.23 -9.78 -8.11
N TRP A 241 -0.24 -8.56 -7.86
CA TRP A 241 0.45 -7.56 -7.03
C TRP A 241 -0.12 -7.60 -5.62
N LEU A 242 0.76 -7.63 -4.61
CA LEU A 242 0.36 -7.59 -3.20
C LEU A 242 0.73 -6.23 -2.60
N LEU A 243 -0.27 -5.42 -2.30
CA LEU A 243 -0.10 -4.04 -1.86
C LEU A 243 -0.67 -3.89 -0.45
N ARG A 244 0.15 -3.43 0.50
CA ARG A 244 -0.33 -3.13 1.84
C ARG A 244 -0.65 -1.66 1.98
N SER A 245 -1.88 -1.34 2.34
CA SER A 245 -2.33 0.01 2.70
C SER A 245 -2.89 0.14 4.11
N GLU A 246 -3.26 -0.97 4.75
CA GLU A 246 -3.87 -0.95 6.09
C GLU A 246 -2.85 -1.12 7.21
N ASP A 247 -3.05 -0.37 8.30
CA ASP A 247 -2.36 -0.56 9.56
C ASP A 247 -3.28 -1.28 10.56
N GLU A 248 -3.13 -2.61 10.69
CA GLU A 248 -3.95 -3.46 11.59
C GLU A 248 -3.97 -3.00 13.06
N TYR A 249 -3.06 -2.12 13.46
CA TYR A 249 -2.89 -1.70 14.84
C TYR A 249 -3.64 -0.42 15.22
N SER A 250 -4.10 0.38 14.26
CA SER A 250 -4.75 1.65 14.53
C SER A 250 -5.55 2.11 13.34
N GLU A 251 -6.72 2.70 13.58
CA GLU A 251 -7.59 3.23 12.52
C GLU A 251 -7.43 4.75 12.43
N ASN A 252 -6.79 5.25 11.39
CA ASN A 252 -6.52 6.68 11.20
C ASN A 252 -6.76 7.13 9.75
N LEU A 253 -7.10 8.41 9.57
CA LEU A 253 -7.32 9.01 8.25
C LEU A 253 -6.17 8.81 7.26
N VAL A 254 -4.94 8.66 7.75
CA VAL A 254 -3.76 8.41 6.91
C VAL A 254 -3.85 7.13 6.10
N GLU A 255 -4.67 6.15 6.49
CA GLU A 255 -4.86 4.92 5.72
C GLU A 255 -5.51 5.19 4.36
N GLN A 256 -6.30 6.26 4.24
CA GLN A 256 -6.80 6.74 2.95
C GLN A 256 -5.66 7.22 2.06
N ASP A 257 -4.60 7.84 2.62
CA ASP A 257 -3.42 8.26 1.85
C ASP A 257 -2.67 7.05 1.31
N TYR A 258 -2.51 6.02 2.13
CA TYR A 258 -1.85 4.78 1.73
C TYR A 258 -2.66 4.04 0.67
N TRP A 259 -3.99 3.98 0.84
CA TRP A 259 -4.88 3.37 -0.12
C TRP A 259 -4.84 4.11 -1.46
N ALA A 260 -4.94 5.45 -1.44
CA ALA A 260 -4.85 6.29 -2.64
C ALA A 260 -3.52 6.04 -3.39
N ALA A 261 -2.39 6.02 -2.67
CA ALA A 261 -1.11 5.72 -3.28
C ALA A 261 -0.99 4.28 -3.80
N ALA A 262 -1.63 3.31 -3.13
CA ALA A 262 -1.66 1.92 -3.56
C ALA A 262 -2.47 1.72 -4.84
N ILE A 263 -3.65 2.32 -4.94
CA ILE A 263 -4.50 2.24 -6.15
C ILE A 263 -3.84 2.97 -7.32
N GLU A 264 -3.20 4.12 -7.09
CA GLU A 264 -2.44 4.85 -8.11
C GLU A 264 -1.23 4.05 -8.62
N PHE A 265 -0.55 3.33 -7.73
CA PHE A 265 0.55 2.45 -8.12
C PHE A 265 0.04 1.28 -8.96
N ALA A 266 -1.04 0.62 -8.53
CA ALA A 266 -1.68 -0.48 -9.27
C ALA A 266 -2.07 -0.03 -10.69
N ASP A 267 -2.67 1.16 -10.80
CA ASP A 267 -2.97 1.78 -12.08
C ASP A 267 -1.71 1.96 -12.95
N SER A 268 -0.64 2.51 -12.37
CA SER A 268 0.60 2.87 -13.08
C SER A 268 1.38 1.64 -13.57
N VAL A 269 1.31 0.52 -12.86
CA VAL A 269 1.93 -0.76 -13.27
C VAL A 269 1.04 -1.59 -14.20
N GLY A 270 -0.15 -1.10 -14.52
CA GLY A 270 -1.01 -1.68 -15.55
C GLY A 270 -1.87 -2.85 -15.07
N VAL A 271 -2.19 -2.91 -13.78
CA VAL A 271 -3.14 -3.89 -13.22
C VAL A 271 -4.47 -3.82 -13.96
N ASP A 272 -5.06 -4.98 -14.25
CA ASP A 272 -6.33 -5.08 -15.00
C ASP A 272 -7.55 -5.07 -14.06
N LEU A 273 -7.40 -5.56 -12.82
CA LEU A 273 -8.45 -5.59 -11.79
C LEU A 273 -7.87 -5.35 -10.40
N VAL A 274 -8.57 -4.61 -9.55
CA VAL A 274 -8.16 -4.37 -8.16
C VAL A 274 -9.19 -4.99 -7.23
N ASN A 275 -8.71 -5.78 -6.27
CA ASN A 275 -9.48 -6.21 -5.12
C ASN A 275 -9.01 -5.44 -3.88
N THR A 276 -9.91 -4.65 -3.30
CA THR A 276 -9.71 -3.98 -2.01
C THR A 276 -10.76 -4.49 -1.04
N SER A 277 -10.34 -5.21 0.00
CA SER A 277 -11.23 -5.80 1.01
C SER A 277 -11.20 -4.98 2.30
N LEU A 278 -11.29 -3.66 2.15
CA LEU A 278 -11.11 -2.64 3.19
C LEU A 278 -12.28 -1.64 3.14
N GLY A 279 -12.50 -0.92 4.24
CA GLY A 279 -13.49 0.16 4.31
C GLY A 279 -13.28 1.07 5.51
N TYR A 280 -13.28 2.38 5.26
CA TYR A 280 -12.99 3.40 6.28
C TYR A 280 -14.26 4.16 6.67
N TYR A 281 -14.64 4.11 7.95
CA TYR A 281 -15.76 4.90 8.47
C TYR A 281 -15.66 5.23 9.96
N ALA A 282 -14.99 4.39 10.75
CA ALA A 282 -14.74 4.63 12.16
C ALA A 282 -13.22 4.66 12.41
N PHE A 283 -12.75 5.66 13.16
CA PHE A 283 -11.35 5.90 13.44
C PHE A 283 -11.10 5.96 14.94
N ASP A 284 -9.84 5.80 15.35
CA ASP A 284 -9.43 5.92 16.75
C ASP A 284 -9.76 7.33 17.30
N ASP A 285 -9.60 8.37 16.47
CA ASP A 285 -10.14 9.70 16.75
C ASP A 285 -11.59 9.79 16.24
N GLN A 286 -12.54 9.62 17.16
CA GLN A 286 -13.96 9.63 16.85
C GLN A 286 -14.43 10.92 16.16
N SER A 287 -13.71 12.04 16.32
CA SER A 287 -14.05 13.30 15.62
C SER A 287 -13.82 13.23 14.11
N LYS A 288 -13.13 12.18 13.64
CA LYS A 288 -12.88 11.90 12.22
C LYS A 288 -13.84 10.88 11.62
N ASN A 289 -14.74 10.29 12.41
CA ASN A 289 -15.69 9.30 11.92
C ASN A 289 -16.58 9.86 10.82
N TYR A 290 -16.92 9.00 9.86
CA TYR A 290 -17.92 9.28 8.85
C TYR A 290 -19.28 8.79 9.28
N GLU A 291 -20.30 9.58 8.99
CA GLU A 291 -21.67 9.12 9.03
C GLU A 291 -22.02 8.38 7.74
N TYR A 292 -23.06 7.54 7.78
CA TYR A 292 -23.53 6.81 6.61
C TYR A 292 -23.78 7.71 5.38
N ARG A 293 -24.33 8.92 5.59
CA ARG A 293 -24.57 9.90 4.52
C ARG A 293 -23.31 10.43 3.85
N ASN A 294 -22.14 10.31 4.50
CA ASN A 294 -20.85 10.70 3.93
C ASN A 294 -20.30 9.64 2.96
N LEU A 295 -20.77 8.39 3.02
CA LEU A 295 -20.29 7.28 2.20
C LEU A 295 -20.96 7.27 0.80
N ASN A 296 -20.91 8.41 0.12
CA ASN A 296 -21.59 8.66 -1.15
C ASN A 296 -20.64 8.92 -2.34
N GLY A 297 -19.32 8.80 -2.12
CA GLY A 297 -18.29 9.04 -3.12
C GLY A 297 -18.02 10.52 -3.43
N GLN A 298 -18.53 11.46 -2.62
CA GLN A 298 -18.34 12.91 -2.81
C GLN A 298 -17.79 13.64 -1.58
N TYR A 299 -17.87 13.05 -0.38
CA TYR A 299 -17.56 13.76 0.86
C TYR A 299 -16.07 13.82 1.20
N ALA A 300 -15.39 12.67 1.09
CA ALA A 300 -14.00 12.46 1.50
C ALA A 300 -13.10 12.27 0.29
#